data_AF-A0A7W0PB59-F1
#
_entry.id   AF-A0A7W0PB59-F1
#
_cell.length_a   1.000
_cell.length_b   1.000
_cell.length_c   1.000
_cell.angle_alpha   90.00
_cell.angle_beta   90.00
_cell.angle_gamma   90.00
#
_symmetry.space_group_name_H-M   'P 1'
#
loop_
_entity.id
_entity.type
_entity.pdbx_description
1 polymer ?
#
loop_
_entity_poly.entity_id
_entity_poly.type
_entity_poly.pdbx_seq_one_letter_code
_entity_poly.pdbx_strand_id
1 'polypeptide(L)' 'MEEARQVIERLRRIELLESERADPFHVLAEVQELLVEARLWIAAEHHADELAEAALRRLEAALAEGRVPSAAR' A
#
# COMPACT_ATOMS: atom_id res chain seq x y z
N MET A 1 3.35 -18.52 7.72
CA MET A 1 2.66 -17.75 6.68
C MET A 1 3.71 -16.95 5.94
N GLU A 2 3.77 -17.12 4.63
CA GLU A 2 4.74 -16.46 3.75
C GLU A 2 4.37 -14.99 3.53
N GLU A 3 3.07 -14.73 3.46
CA GLU A 3 2.39 -13.46 3.28
C GLU A 3 2.75 -12.47 4.41
N ALA A 4 2.65 -12.92 5.66
CA ALA A 4 3.04 -12.10 6.82
C ALA A 4 4.53 -11.72 6.79
N ARG A 5 5.40 -12.60 6.28
CA ARG A 5 6.83 -12.29 6.13
C ARG A 5 7.04 -11.25 5.04
N GLN A 6 6.35 -11.38 3.90
CA GLN A 6 6.41 -10.43 2.79
C GLN A 6 5.98 -9.02 3.22
N VAL A 7 4.88 -8.90 3.98
CA VAL A 7 4.45 -7.60 4.56
C VAL A 7 5.55 -7.01 5.43
N ILE A 8 6.10 -7.79 6.37
CA ILE A 8 7.12 -7.30 7.31
C ILE A 8 8.38 -6.83 6.57
N GLU A 9 8.86 -7.59 5.58
CA GLU A 9 10.05 -7.19 4.80
C GLU A 9 9.80 -5.89 4.03
N ARG A 10 8.60 -5.70 3.48
CA ARG A 10 8.26 -4.47 2.76
C ARG A 10 8.11 -3.26 3.70
N LEU A 11 7.52 -3.44 4.88
CA LEU A 11 7.47 -2.39 5.90
C LEU A 11 8.88 -1.96 6.34
N ARG A 12 9.79 -2.91 6.55
CA ARG A 12 11.20 -2.58 6.85
C ARG A 12 11.88 -1.80 5.73
N ARG A 13 11.56 -2.11 4.47
CA ARG A 13 12.11 -1.35 3.33
C ARG A 13 11.56 0.07 3.30
N ILE A 14 10.28 0.27 3.59
CA ILE A 14 9.69 1.61 3.74
C ILE A 14 10.39 2.38 4.86
N GLU A 15 10.54 1.78 6.04
CA GLU A 15 11.24 2.39 7.18
C GLU A 15 12.68 2.79 6.81
N LEU A 16 13.39 1.94 6.06
CA LEU A 16 14.74 2.24 5.58
C LEU A 16 14.73 3.45 4.64
N LEU A 17 13.87 3.45 3.61
CA LEU A 17 13.74 4.55 2.66
C LEU A 17 13.41 5.88 3.35
N GLU A 18 12.53 5.85 4.35
CA GLU A 18 12.19 7.02 5.17
C GLU A 18 13.39 7.51 5.99
N SER A 19 14.13 6.58 6.61
CA SER A 19 15.33 6.91 7.40
C SER A 19 16.44 7.53 6.55
N GLU A 20 16.57 7.09 5.30
CA GLU A 20 17.53 7.60 4.33
C GLU A 20 17.07 8.91 3.66
N ARG A 21 15.86 9.39 3.98
CA ARG A 21 15.20 10.52 3.28
C ARG A 21 15.22 10.32 1.76
N ALA A 22 14.98 9.09 1.33
CA ALA A 22 14.89 8.74 -0.07
C ALA A 22 13.79 9.56 -0.76
N ASP A 23 13.87 9.64 -2.09
CA ASP A 23 12.83 10.31 -2.87
C ASP A 23 11.44 9.73 -2.49
N PRO A 24 10.44 10.59 -2.18
CA PRO A 24 9.10 10.15 -1.82
C PRO A 24 8.44 9.19 -2.82
N PHE A 25 8.84 9.23 -4.10
CA PHE A 25 8.38 8.29 -5.12
C PHE A 25 8.79 6.84 -4.81
N HIS A 26 9.94 6.60 -4.16
CA HIS A 26 10.34 5.25 -3.77
C HIS A 26 9.46 4.69 -2.65
N VAL A 27 9.14 5.51 -1.65
CA VAL A 27 8.21 5.11 -0.58
C VAL A 27 6.83 4.85 -1.14
N LEU A 28 6.35 5.74 -2.03
CA LEU A 28 5.05 5.58 -2.68
C LEU A 28 4.97 4.29 -3.52
N ALA A 29 6.05 3.91 -4.20
CA ALA A 29 6.10 2.66 -4.97
C ALA A 29 5.92 1.43 -4.06
N GLU A 30 6.61 1.37 -2.92
CA GLU A 30 6.46 0.25 -1.97
C GLU A 30 5.04 0.19 -1.38
N VAL A 31 4.41 1.33 -1.11
CA VAL A 31 3.01 1.38 -0.65
C VAL A 31 2.05 0.88 -1.73
N GLN A 32 2.27 1.24 -3.00
CA GLN A 32 1.43 0.75 -4.11
C GLN A 32 1.52 -0.77 -4.27
N GLU A 33 2.71 -1.33 -4.15
CA GLU A 33 2.91 -2.79 -4.23
C GLU A 33 2.24 -3.52 -3.05
N LEU A 34 2.27 -2.96 -1.82
CA LEU A 34 1.52 -3.52 -0.69
C LEU A 34 0.00 -3.59 -0.96
N LEU A 35 -0.56 -2.58 -1.63
CA LEU A 35 -1.99 -2.60 -1.98
C LEU A 35 -2.31 -3.62 -3.08
N VAL A 36 -1.37 -3.88 -3.99
CA VAL A 36 -1.52 -4.95 -4.98
C VAL A 36 -1.58 -6.31 -4.29
N GLU A 37 -0.67 -6.57 -3.36
CA GLU A 37 -0.63 -7.81 -2.58
C GLU A 37 -1.88 -7.98 -1.72
N ALA A 38 -2.30 -6.94 -1.01
CA ALA A 38 -3.52 -6.97 -0.20
C ALA A 38 -4.76 -7.34 -1.02
N ARG A 39 -4.89 -6.78 -2.23
CA ARG A 39 -6.00 -7.12 -3.14
C ARG A 39 -5.95 -8.59 -3.58
N LEU A 40 -4.76 -9.13 -3.86
CA LEU A 40 -4.61 -10.53 -4.25
C LEU A 40 -4.98 -11.47 -3.09
N TRP A 41 -4.60 -11.15 -1.86
CA TRP A 41 -4.94 -11.95 -0.69
C TRP A 41 -6.44 -11.91 -0.40
N ILE A 42 -7.05 -10.72 -0.39
CA ILE A 42 -8.51 -10.58 -0.23
C ILE A 42 -9.26 -11.37 -1.31
N ALA A 43 -8.81 -11.32 -2.57
CA ALA A 43 -9.45 -12.06 -3.66
C ALA A 43 -9.27 -13.57 -3.56
N ALA A 44 -8.18 -14.05 -2.95
CA ALA A 44 -7.91 -15.47 -2.72
C ALA A 44 -8.69 -16.02 -1.52
N GLU A 45 -9.05 -15.18 -0.55
CA GLU A 45 -9.85 -15.56 0.59
C GLU A 45 -11.33 -15.72 0.20
N HIS A 46 -11.87 -16.94 0.39
CA HIS A 46 -13.26 -17.27 0.08
C HIS A 46 -14.27 -16.70 1.09
N HIS A 47 -13.82 -15.92 2.08
CA HIS A 47 -14.67 -15.16 3.00
C HIS A 47 -14.32 -13.68 2.86
N ALA A 48 -15.34 -12.85 2.68
CA ALA A 48 -15.19 -11.41 2.65
C ALA A 48 -14.85 -10.90 4.06
N ASP A 49 -13.60 -10.52 4.28
CA ASP A 49 -13.26 -9.63 5.40
C ASP A 49 -13.63 -8.20 4.99
N GLU A 50 -14.86 -7.81 5.35
CA GLU A 50 -15.43 -6.49 5.02
C GLU A 50 -14.55 -5.33 5.51
N LEU A 51 -13.81 -5.52 6.62
CA LEU A 51 -12.90 -4.50 7.15
C LEU A 51 -11.65 -4.38 6.27
N ALA A 52 -11.07 -5.50 5.86
CA ALA A 52 -9.93 -5.51 4.95
C ALA A 52 -10.28 -4.87 3.60
N GLU A 53 -11.44 -5.20 3.05
CA GLU A 53 -11.94 -4.58 1.81
C GLU A 53 -12.18 -3.07 1.96
N ALA A 54 -12.81 -2.65 3.07
CA ALA A 54 -13.06 -1.23 3.32
C ALA A 54 -11.76 -0.43 3.47
N ALA A 55 -10.77 -1.01 4.14
CA ALA A 55 -9.43 -0.41 4.28
C ALA A 55 -8.75 -0.27 2.91
N LEU A 56 -8.77 -1.32 2.08
CA LEU A 56 -8.22 -1.29 0.72
C LEU A 56 -8.88 -0.21 -0.13
N ARG A 57 -10.21 -0.14 -0.16
CA ARG A 57 -10.96 0.90 -0.90
C ARG A 57 -10.58 2.31 -0.47
N ARG A 58 -10.44 2.55 0.84
CA ARG A 58 -10.05 3.87 1.38
C ARG A 58 -8.64 4.27 0.93
N LEU A 59 -7.70 3.33 0.92
CA LEU A 59 -6.31 3.58 0.50
C LEU A 59 -6.21 3.83 -1.01
N GLU A 60 -6.95 3.08 -1.81
CA GLU A 60 -7.03 3.30 -3.26
C GLU A 60 -7.61 4.68 -3.60
N ALA A 61 -8.65 5.12 -2.87
CA ALA A 61 -9.22 6.46 -3.02
C ALA A 61 -8.19 7.56 -2.70
N ALA A 62 -7.48 7.44 -1.57
CA ALA A 62 -6.44 8.40 -1.20
C ALA A 62 -5.31 8.50 -2.25
N LEU A 63 -4.91 7.37 -2.84
CA LEU A 63 -3.92 7.36 -3.92
C LEU A 63 -4.44 7.95 -5.23
N ALA A 64 -5.75 7.83 -5.51
CA ALA A 64 -6.36 8.46 -6.66
C ALA A 64 -6.42 9.99 -6.47
N GLU A 65 -6.78 10.47 -5.28
CA GLU A 65 -6.79 11.89 -4.93
C GLU A 65 -5.40 12.53 -5.03
N GLY A 66 -4.35 11.86 -4.54
CA GLY A 66 -2.97 12.34 -4.63
C GLY A 66 -2.36 12.30 -6.04
N ARG A 67 -2.98 11.57 -6.98
CA ARG A 67 -2.58 11.52 -8.40
C ARG A 67 -3.23 12.59 -9.25
N VAL A 68 -4.26 13.28 -8.76
CA VAL A 68 -4.75 14.50 -9.41
C VAL A 68 -3.60 15.51 -9.33
N PRO A 69 -3.07 16.03 -10.44
CA PRO A 69 -2.09 17.12 -10.39
C PRO A 69 -2.72 18.21 -9.54
N SER A 70 -2.02 18.66 -8.49
CA SER A 70 -2.41 19.84 -7.74
C SER A 70 -2.36 21.04 -8.69
N ALA A 71 -3.40 21.21 -9.50
CA ALA A 71 -3.66 22.42 -10.23
C ALA A 71 -3.95 23.49 -9.17
N ALA A 72 -2.92 24.28 -8.88
CA ALA A 72 -2.91 25.43 -7.99
C ALA A 72 -3.12 25.15 -6.49
N ARG A 73 -2.02 25.24 -5.73
CA ARG A 73 -1.95 26.04 -4.50
C ARG A 73 -0.61 26.74 -4.44
#